data_AF-A0A9D9Q240-F1
#
_entry.id   AF-A0A9D9Q240-F1
#
_cell.length_a   1.000
_cell.length_b   1.000
_cell.length_c   1.000
_cell.angle_alpha   90.00
_cell.angle_beta   90.00
_cell.angle_gamma   90.00
#
_symmetry.space_group_name_H-M   'P 1'
#
loop_
_entity.id
_entity.type
_entity.pdbx_description
1 polymer ?
#
loop_
_entity_poly.entity_id
_entity_poly.type
_entity_poly.pdbx_seq_one_letter_code
_entity_poly.pdbx_strand_id
1 'polypeptide(L)' 'MSKDKRQTEGTGIALGLSLGLVFGILIDNLALGLCLGVAMGVAYDARNRKQDKEQ' A
#
# COMPACT_ATOMS: atom_id res chain seq x y z
N MET A 1 26.28 9.97 -6.08
CA MET A 1 24.87 9.79 -6.47
C MET A 1 24.24 8.82 -5.48
N SER A 2 23.67 9.34 -4.39
CA SER A 2 23.17 8.54 -3.28
C SER A 2 21.99 7.68 -3.73
N LYS A 3 22.20 6.37 -3.78
CA LYS A 3 21.10 5.40 -3.77
C LYS A 3 20.51 5.39 -2.36
N ASP A 4 19.68 6.39 -2.08
CA ASP A 4 18.84 6.43 -0.88
C ASP A 4 17.74 5.37 -1.05
N LYS A 5 18.11 4.09 -0.88
CA LYS A 5 17.13 3.01 -0.68
C LYS A 5 16.56 3.20 0.72
N ARG A 6 15.64 4.15 0.87
CA ARG A 6 14.71 4.12 2.01
C ARG A 6 13.87 2.87 1.82
N GLN A 7 14.27 1.79 2.50
CA GLN A 7 13.38 0.68 2.79
C GLN A 7 12.30 1.26 3.69
N THR A 8 11.30 1.88 3.07
CA THR A 8 10.17 2.47 3.77
C THR A 8 9.23 1.32 4.11
N GLU A 9 9.26 0.91 5.38
CA GLU A 9 8.37 -0.06 6.05
C GLU A 9 6.89 0.39 6.08
N GLY A 10 6.43 1.00 4.99
CA GLY A 10 5.06 1.44 4.76
C GLY A 10 4.75 1.63 3.27
N THR A 11 5.61 1.12 2.37
CA THR A 11 5.38 1.24 0.91
C THR A 11 4.05 0.63 0.49
N GLY A 12 3.68 -0.52 1.09
CA GLY A 12 2.44 -1.22 0.77
C GLY A 12 1.20 -0.37 1.08
N ILE A 13 1.16 0.24 2.27
CA ILE A 13 0.02 1.08 2.68
C ILE A 13 -0.02 2.39 1.88
N ALA A 14 1.13 3.01 1.59
CA ALA A 14 1.18 4.21 0.75
C ALA A 14 0.69 3.94 -0.68
N LEU A 15 1.10 2.82 -1.29
CA LEU A 15 0.61 2.39 -2.59
C LEU A 15 -0.89 2.06 -2.56
N GLY A 16 -1.32 1.31 -1.55
CA GLY A 16 -2.72 0.96 -1.35
C GLY A 16 -3.61 2.18 -1.19
N LEU A 17 -3.20 3.17 -0.39
CA LEU A 17 -3.93 4.42 -0.21
C LEU A 17 -3.98 5.26 -1.48
N SER A 18 -2.86 5.42 -2.20
CA SER A 18 -2.83 6.19 -3.46
C SER A 18 -3.78 5.59 -4.50
N LEU A 19 -3.73 4.27 -4.69
CA LEU A 19 -4.63 3.55 -5.60
C LEU A 19 -6.08 3.63 -5.13
N GLY A 20 -6.33 3.37 -3.84
CA GLY A 20 -7.67 3.42 -3.25
C GLY A 20 -8.31 4.81 -3.33
N LEU A 21 -7.52 5.87 -3.19
CA LEU A 21 -7.98 7.25 -3.37
C LEU A 21 -8.43 7.50 -4.81
N VAL A 22 -7.60 7.13 -5.80
CA VAL A 22 -7.91 7.31 -7.23
C VAL A 22 -9.15 6.50 -7.62
N PHE A 23 -9.22 5.22 -7.25
CA PHE A 23 -10.39 4.37 -7.52
C PHE A 23 -11.64 4.85 -6.78
N GLY A 24 -11.49 5.32 -5.54
CA GLY A 24 -12.60 5.85 -4.74
C GLY A 24 -13.22 7.10 -5.35
N ILE A 25 -12.40 8.00 -5.89
CA ILE A 25 -12.86 9.17 -6.65
C ILE A 25 -13.54 8.72 -7.95
N LEU A 26 -12.99 7.72 -8.64
CA LEU A 26 -13.51 7.26 -9.94
C LEU A 26 -14.90 6.61 -9.84
N ILE A 27 -15.19 5.95 -8.72
CA ILE A 27 -16.44 5.23 -8.45
C ILE A 27 -17.44 6.13 -7.69
N ASP A 28 -17.10 7.41 -7.46
CA ASP A 28 -17.86 8.35 -6.62
C ASP A 28 -18.10 7.80 -5.19
N ASN A 29 -17.25 6.85 -4.76
CA ASN A 29 -17.38 6.12 -3.51
C ASN A 29 -16.00 6.01 -2.86
N LEU A 30 -15.56 7.14 -2.30
CA LEU A 30 -14.26 7.26 -1.65
C LEU A 30 -14.08 6.26 -0.50
N ALA A 31 -15.15 5.98 0.25
CA ALA A 31 -15.14 5.01 1.35
C ALA A 31 -14.78 3.60 0.86
N LEU A 32 -15.39 3.14 -0.23
CA LEU A 32 -15.10 1.83 -0.82
C LEU A 32 -13.67 1.77 -1.38
N GLY A 33 -13.24 2.82 -2.08
CA GLY A 33 -11.88 2.93 -2.62
C GLY A 33 -10.81 2.90 -1.53
N LEU A 34 -10.98 3.67 -0.46
CA LEU A 34 -10.06 3.67 0.68
C LEU A 34 -10.07 2.36 1.45
N CYS A 35 -11.23 1.75 1.73
CA CYS A 35 -11.30 0.45 2.39
C CYS A 35 -10.56 -0.63 1.58
N LEU A 36 -10.77 -0.67 0.26
CA LEU A 36 -10.10 -1.61 -0.63
C LEU A 36 -8.59 -1.32 -0.71
N GLY A 37 -8.22 -0.05 -0.86
CA GLY A 37 -6.83 0.40 -0.94
C GLY A 37 -6.04 0.09 0.32
N VAL A 38 -6.59 0.38 1.51
CA VAL A 38 -5.98 0.04 2.79
C VAL A 38 -5.91 -1.47 2.97
N ALA A 39 -6.97 -2.22 2.65
CA ALA A 39 -6.95 -3.68 2.76
C ALA A 39 -5.85 -4.31 1.88
N MET A 40 -5.72 -3.87 0.62
CA MET A 40 -4.64 -4.31 -0.26
C MET A 40 -3.27 -3.87 0.25
N GLY A 41 -3.12 -2.63 0.69
CA GLY A 41 -1.85 -2.10 1.17
C GLY A 41 -1.34 -2.81 2.42
N VAL A 42 -2.23 -3.08 3.39
CA VAL A 42 -1.95 -3.87 4.59
C VAL A 42 -1.66 -5.32 4.23
N ALA A 43 -2.41 -5.93 3.30
CA ALA A 43 -2.16 -7.30 2.87
C ALA A 43 -0.79 -7.44 2.20
N TYR A 44 -0.41 -6.49 1.33
CA TYR A 44 0.90 -6.44 0.69
C TYR A 44 2.02 -6.27 1.72
N ASP A 45 1.83 -5.35 2.66
CA ASP A 45 2.80 -5.06 3.71
C ASP A 45 2.98 -6.27 4.66
N ALA A 46 1.87 -6.92 5.06
CA ALA A 46 1.88 -8.14 5.85
C ALA A 46 2.58 -9.31 5.13
N ARG A 47 2.45 -9.40 3.81
CA ARG A 47 3.16 -10.40 2.99
C ARG A 47 4.66 -10.11 2.90
N ASN A 48 5.02 -8.84 2.72
CA ASN A 48 6.42 -8.43 2.61
C ASN A 48 7.18 -8.62 3.93
N ARG A 49 6.53 -8.41 5.09
CA ARG A 49 7.13 -8.70 6.41
C ARG A 49 7.41 -10.19 6.65
N LYS A 50 6.67 -11.09 6.00
CA LYS A 50 6.95 -12.54 6.08
C LYS A 50 8.13 -12.93 5.22
N GLN A 51 8.28 -12.31 4.06
CA GLN A 51 9.42 -12.57 3.16
C GLN A 51 10.76 -12.13 3.75
N ASP A 52 10.78 -11.13 4.65
CA ASP A 52 11.99 -10.69 5.35
C ASP A 52 12.42 -11.63 6.50
N LYS A 53 11.54 -12.57 6.91
CA LYS A 53 11.87 -13.60 7.92
C LYS A 53 12.26 -14.96 7.32
N GLU A 54 12.15 -15.12 6.01
CA GLU A 54 12.48 -16.36 5.28
C GLU A 54 13.58 -16.17 4.22
N GLN A 55 14.35 -15.06 4.26
CA GLN A 55 15.46 -14.76 3.36
C GLN A 55 16.72 -14.36 4.13
#